data_AF-A0A1V4U9W7-F1
#
_entry.id   AF-A0A1V4U9W7-F1
#
_cell.length_a   1.000
_cell.length_b   1.000
_cell.length_c   1.000
_cell.angle_alpha   90.00
_cell.angle_beta   90.00
_cell.angle_gamma   90.00
#
_symmetry.space_group_name_H-M   'P 1'
#
loop_
_entity.id
_entity.type
_entity.pdbx_description
1 polymer ?
#
loop_
_entity_poly.entity_id
_entity_poly.type
_entity_poly.pdbx_seq_one_letter_code
_entity_poly.pdbx_strand_id
1 'polypeptide(L)' 'MKALASSDNFHVWVTKEILKVGLTVTDRNLSLGLFKKESPLYDSSSDLFSSDPAAVGWGEDLFQHYRKRSTELDISAFF' A
#
# COMPACT_ATOMS: atom_id res chain seq x y z
N MET A 1 -8.89 15.86 -4.05
CA MET A 1 -7.42 16.00 -4.07
C MET A 1 -6.93 17.29 -3.42
N LYS A 2 -7.43 18.48 -3.78
CA LYS A 2 -6.99 19.76 -3.16
C LYS A 2 -7.02 19.79 -1.62
N ALA A 3 -8.08 19.25 -1.00
CA ALA A 3 -8.17 19.13 0.47
C ALA A 3 -7.17 18.14 1.10
N LEU A 4 -6.72 17.12 0.34
CA LEU A 4 -5.69 16.17 0.79
C LEU A 4 -4.29 16.75 0.62
N ALA A 5 -4.08 17.58 -0.41
CA ALA A 5 -2.81 18.26 -0.65
C ALA A 5 -2.44 19.27 0.46
N SER A 6 -3.42 19.77 1.21
CA SER A 6 -3.20 20.63 2.37
C SER A 6 -3.12 19.89 3.71
N SER A 7 -3.16 18.55 3.71
CA SER A 7 -3.15 17.75 4.93
C SER A 7 -1.74 17.23 5.24
N ASP A 8 -1.19 17.62 6.38
CA ASP A 8 0.13 17.17 6.86
C ASP A 8 0.22 15.64 7.08
N ASN A 9 -0.91 14.96 7.23
CA ASN A 9 -0.96 13.50 7.45
C ASN A 9 -1.16 12.69 6.16
N PHE A 10 -1.18 13.33 5.00
CA PHE A 10 -1.41 12.64 3.73
C PHE A 10 -0.21 12.80 2.81
N HIS A 11 0.35 11.65 2.42
CA HIS A 11 1.53 11.59 1.59
C HIS A 11 1.34 10.53 0.52
N VAL A 12 1.94 10.76 -0.65
CA VAL A 12 1.91 9.83 -1.77
C VAL A 12 3.33 9.50 -2.16
N TRP A 13 3.63 8.22 -2.31
CA TRP A 13 4.91 7.76 -2.84
C TRP A 13 4.71 7.00 -4.14
N VAL A 14 5.65 7.17 -5.07
CA VAL A 14 5.61 6.55 -6.40
C VAL A 14 6.89 5.74 -6.61
N THR A 15 6.73 4.54 -7.15
CA THR A 15 7.84 3.68 -7.59
C THR A 15 7.63 3.21 -9.02
N LYS A 16 8.72 2.93 -9.72
CA LYS A 16 8.69 2.29 -11.06
C LYS A 16 8.50 0.78 -10.98
N GLU A 17 8.62 0.23 -9.79
CA GLU A 17 8.46 -1.21 -9.58
C GLU A 17 7.03 -1.66 -9.76
N ILE A 18 6.86 -2.82 -10.40
CA ILE A 18 5.55 -3.44 -10.54
C ILE A 18 5.21 -4.11 -9.21
N LEU A 19 4.35 -3.45 -8.42
CA LEU A 19 3.83 -4.02 -7.18
C LEU A 19 2.93 -5.21 -7.52
N LYS A 20 3.33 -6.40 -7.05
CA LYS A 20 2.57 -7.65 -7.23
C LYS A 20 1.62 -7.95 -6.07
N VAL A 21 1.26 -6.92 -5.31
CA VAL A 21 0.49 -7.03 -4.07
C VAL A 21 -0.35 -5.78 -3.88
N GLY A 22 -1.61 -5.98 -3.52
CA GLY A 22 -2.45 -4.96 -2.91
C GLY A 22 -2.28 -5.04 -1.40
N LEU A 23 -1.97 -3.91 -0.75
CA LEU A 23 -1.67 -3.88 0.67
C LEU A 23 -2.42 -2.72 1.32
N THR A 24 -3.17 -3.02 2.38
CA THR A 24 -3.64 -2.04 3.35
C THR A 24 -3.28 -2.55 4.73
N VAL A 25 -2.51 -1.75 5.47
CA VAL A 25 -2.16 -2.05 6.86
C VAL A 25 -2.54 -0.86 7.73
N THR A 26 -3.01 -1.16 8.94
CA THR A 26 -3.36 -0.22 9.99
C THR A 26 -2.75 -0.73 11.30
N ASP A 27 -2.89 0.04 12.38
CA ASP A 27 -2.40 -0.35 13.71
C ASP A 27 -2.94 -1.71 14.20
N ARG A 28 -4.04 -2.22 13.65
CA ARG A 28 -4.72 -3.44 14.13
C ARG A 28 -5.05 -4.47 13.07
N ASN A 29 -4.97 -4.12 11.79
CA ASN A 29 -5.47 -4.97 10.71
C ASN A 29 -4.58 -4.90 9.49
N LEU A 30 -4.45 -6.05 8.84
CA LEU A 30 -3.84 -6.23 7.53
C LEU A 30 -4.89 -6.75 6.55
N SER A 31 -4.96 -6.15 5.37
CA SER A 31 -5.62 -6.68 4.17
C SER A 31 -4.58 -6.82 3.05
N LEU A 32 -4.51 -8.00 2.44
CA LEU A 32 -3.53 -8.36 1.43
C LEU A 32 -4.21 -9.01 0.22
N GLY A 33 -4.19 -8.34 -0.91
CA GLY A 33 -4.66 -8.88 -2.18
C GLY A 33 -3.50 -9.33 -3.07
N LEU A 34 -3.69 -10.43 -3.80
CA LEU A 34 -2.63 -11.10 -4.56
C LEU A 34 -3.05 -11.37 -6.00
N PHE A 35 -2.06 -11.69 -6.83
CA PHE A 35 -2.28 -12.14 -8.19
C PHE A 35 -2.70 -13.61 -8.21
N LYS A 36 -3.52 -13.99 -9.20
CA LYS A 36 -3.90 -15.39 -9.39
C LYS A 36 -2.66 -16.22 -9.74
N LYS A 37 -2.52 -17.40 -9.14
CA LYS A 37 -1.32 -18.25 -9.28
C LYS A 37 -0.91 -18.51 -10.74
N GLU A 38 -1.89 -18.72 -11.62
CA GLU A 38 -1.68 -19.11 -13.01
C GLU A 38 -1.93 -17.97 -14.01
N SER A 39 -2.03 -16.73 -13.53
CA SER A 39 -2.37 -15.59 -14.39
C SER A 39 -1.68 -14.30 -13.93
N PRO A 40 -1.28 -13.42 -14.87
CA PRO A 40 -0.79 -12.08 -14.52
C PRO A 40 -1.92 -11.15 -14.05
N LEU A 41 -3.15 -11.63 -13.89
CA LEU A 41 -4.27 -10.84 -13.40
C LEU A 41 -4.25 -10.76 -11.87
N TYR A 42 -4.36 -9.53 -11.37
CA TYR A 42 -4.65 -9.26 -9.97
C TYR A 42 -6.02 -9.85 -9.62
N ASP A 43 -6.13 -10.55 -8.49
CA ASP A 43 -7.41 -11.04 -8.02
C ASP A 43 -8.15 -9.93 -7.27
N SER A 44 -9.01 -9.20 -7.96
CA SER A 44 -9.82 -8.14 -7.34
C SER A 44 -11.02 -8.66 -6.54
N SER A 45 -11.20 -9.98 -6.43
CA SER A 45 -12.37 -10.58 -5.77
C SER A 45 -12.11 -11.03 -4.34
N SER A 46 -10.83 -11.17 -3.94
CA SER A 46 -10.45 -11.81 -2.69
C SER A 46 -9.24 -11.14 -2.05
N ASP A 47 -9.34 -10.88 -0.75
CA ASP A 47 -8.26 -10.40 0.09
C ASP A 47 -8.02 -11.37 1.25
N LEU A 48 -6.76 -11.54 1.64
CA LEU A 48 -6.39 -12.14 2.92
C LEU A 48 -6.47 -11.08 4.01
N PHE A 49 -7.29 -11.31 5.02
CA PHE A 49 -7.47 -10.42 6.14
C PHE A 49 -6.96 -11.03 7.44
N SER A 50 -6.26 -10.25 8.25
CA SER A 50 -5.79 -10.69 9.56
C SER A 50 -5.76 -9.53 10.57
N SER A 51 -6.02 -9.88 11.83
CA SER A 51 -5.79 -9.03 13.00
C SER A 51 -4.75 -9.62 13.94
N ASP A 52 -4.02 -10.66 13.50
CA ASP A 52 -2.91 -11.22 14.27
C ASP A 52 -1.77 -10.18 14.34
N PRO A 53 -1.22 -9.87 15.53
CA PRO A 53 -0.17 -8.86 15.66
C PRO A 53 1.08 -9.12 14.83
N ALA A 54 1.47 -10.39 14.62
CA ALA A 54 2.62 -10.72 13.79
C ALA A 54 2.32 -10.48 12.31
N ALA A 55 1.09 -10.77 11.86
CA ALA A 55 0.65 -10.44 10.50
C ALA A 55 0.61 -8.92 10.26
N VAL A 56 0.11 -8.15 11.22
CA VAL A 56 0.12 -6.67 11.15
C VAL A 56 1.55 -6.13 11.09
N GLY A 57 2.44 -6.61 11.95
CA GLY A 57 3.85 -6.22 11.95
C GLY A 57 4.55 -6.52 10.62
N TRP A 58 4.32 -7.70 10.06
CA TRP A 58 4.84 -8.06 8.73
C TRP A 58 4.28 -7.16 7.62
N GLY A 59 2.99 -6.79 7.69
CA GLY A 59 2.37 -5.86 6.76
C GLY A 59 3.00 -4.47 6.78
N GLU A 60 3.30 -3.94 7.96
CA GLU A 60 4.01 -2.66 8.14
C GLU A 60 5.44 -2.74 7.59
N ASP A 61 6.17 -3.83 7.88
CA ASP A 61 7.51 -4.04 7.32
C ASP A 61 7.50 -4.06 5.78
N LEU A 62 6.48 -4.70 5.18
CA LEU A 62 6.31 -4.71 3.73
C LEU A 62 6.00 -3.32 3.18
N PHE A 63 5.12 -2.55 3.84
CA PHE A 63 4.85 -1.17 3.47
C PHE A 63 6.14 -0.32 3.50
N GLN A 64 6.91 -0.41 4.59
CA GLN A 64 8.17 0.31 4.75
C GLN A 64 9.20 -0.10 3.69
N HIS A 65 9.26 -1.38 3.33
CA HIS A 65 10.13 -1.89 2.27
C HIS A 65 9.85 -1.22 0.92
N TYR A 66 8.58 -1.05 0.54
CA TYR A 66 8.22 -0.34 -0.69
C TYR A 66 8.40 1.17 -0.57
N ARG A 67 8.00 1.77 0.56
CA ARG A 67 8.13 3.21 0.79
C ARG A 67 9.58 3.68 0.67
N LYS A 68 10.54 2.97 1.28
CA LYS A 68 11.98 3.28 1.22
C LYS A 68 12.58 3.23 -0.20
N ARG A 69 11.89 2.59 -1.15
CA ARG A 69 12.31 2.42 -2.55
C ARG A 69 11.42 3.20 -3.52
N SER A 70 10.61 4.09 -2.97
CA SER A 70 9.73 4.99 -3.70
C SER A 70 10.21 6.42 -3.51
N THR A 71 9.78 7.32 -4.39
CA THR A 71 10.01 8.76 -4.27
C THR A 71 8.72 9.42 -3.81
N GLU A 72 8.80 10.31 -2.83
CA GLU A 72 7.65 11.09 -2.38
C GLU A 72 7.20 12.05 -3.49
N LEU A 73 5.89 12.09 -3.72
CA LEU A 73 5.26 12.93 -4.72
C LEU A 73 4.66 14.15 -4.02
N ASP A 74 5.16 15.34 -4.38
CA ASP A 74 4.51 16.59 -3.99
C ASP A 74 3.20 16.76 -4.78
N ILE A 75 2.10 16.39 -4.13
CA ILE A 75 0.77 16.49 -4.73
C ILE A 75 0.24 17.94 -4.76
N SER A 76 0.85 18.86 -4.00
CA SER A 76 0.43 20.27 -3.99
C SER A 76 0.82 20.98 -5.28
N ALA A 77 1.88 20.53 -5.95
CA ALA A 77 2.33 21.04 -7.24
C ALA A 77 1.32 20.87 -8.40
N PHE A 78 0.23 20.11 -8.20
CA PHE A 78 -0.79 19.85 -9.21
C PHE A 78 -2.10 20.63 -9.03
N PHE A 79 -2.23 21.53 -8.03
CA PHE A 79 -3.48 22.25 -7.71
C PHE A 79 -3.29 23.71 -7.26
#